data_AF-A0A174IV23-F1
#
_entry.id   AF-A0A174IV23-F1
#
_cell.length_a   1.000
_cell.length_b   1.000
_cell.length_c   1.000
_cell.angle_alpha   90.00
_cell.angle_beta   90.00
_cell.angle_gamma   90.00
#
_symmetry.space_group_name_H-M   'P 1'
#
loop_
_entity.id
_entity.type
_entity.pdbx_description
1 polymer ?
#
loop_
_entity_poly.entity_id
_entity_poly.type
_entity_poly.pdbx_seq_one_letter_code
_entity_poly.pdbx_strand_id
1 'polypeptide(L)'
;MKIKLLLISFILAANALGAVAQVSKTYFVSKPGTLISMMTEDEANSITHLTLTGKINAEDFRHLRDEFPNLKVLDISNADIKMYTGKAGTYPNGKLCVYMPNFIPTYAFSNIVDGVTKGKATLEKIILSEKIKNIEDAAFKGCENLKICQIRKKTAPNLLPEALADSITAIFVPLGSSDEYRYKNRWEKFAFIEGEPVETTLQVGAMGKLEEEILKSGLQPRDINFLTIEGKLDNADFKLIRDYMPNLVSVDISRTNATAIPDFTFSQKKYLLRMKLPHNLKSIGQRVFSNCGRLCGTLELPASVTAIEFGAFMGCDNLRYVLATGNKITTLGDNLFGDGVPSKLIYKK
;
A
#
# COMPACT_ATOMS: atom_id res chain seq x y z
N MET A 1 45.89 29.02 -4.75
CA MET A 1 45.16 27.73 -4.69
C MET A 1 43.98 27.86 -3.72
N LYS A 2 42.81 28.23 -4.23
CA LYS A 2 41.50 28.11 -3.54
C LYS A 2 40.45 27.96 -4.63
N ILE A 3 40.09 26.72 -4.94
CA ILE A 3 39.02 26.40 -5.90
C ILE A 3 37.70 26.63 -5.18
N LYS A 4 36.92 27.62 -5.64
CA LYS A 4 35.52 27.80 -5.26
C LYS A 4 34.72 26.71 -5.95
N LEU A 5 34.20 25.74 -5.19
CA LEU A 5 33.17 24.83 -5.68
C LEU A 5 31.88 25.62 -5.85
N LEU A 6 31.52 25.91 -7.10
CA LEU A 6 30.14 26.26 -7.47
C LEU A 6 29.28 25.00 -7.36
N LEU A 7 28.35 24.97 -6.41
CA LEU A 7 27.23 24.04 -6.42
C LEU A 7 26.27 24.48 -7.51
N ILE A 8 26.41 23.88 -8.70
CA ILE A 8 25.42 24.00 -9.78
C ILE A 8 24.29 23.05 -9.40
N SER A 9 23.19 23.60 -8.89
CA SER A 9 21.93 22.88 -8.73
C SER A 9 21.37 22.55 -10.10
N PHE A 10 21.44 21.29 -10.52
CA PHE A 10 20.64 20.80 -11.63
C PHE A 10 19.17 20.76 -11.20
N ILE A 11 18.41 21.77 -11.61
CA ILE A 11 16.95 21.70 -11.62
C ILE A 11 16.61 20.79 -12.80
N LEU A 12 16.32 19.52 -12.51
CA LEU A 12 15.64 18.66 -13.48
C LEU A 12 14.19 19.16 -13.54
N ALA A 13 13.86 19.88 -14.61
CA ALA A 13 12.50 20.31 -14.88
C ALA A 13 11.63 19.07 -15.18
N ALA A 14 11.03 18.49 -14.14
CA ALA A 14 9.96 17.53 -14.29
C ALA A 14 8.67 18.31 -14.57
N ASN A 15 8.22 18.28 -15.82
CA ASN A 15 6.82 18.55 -16.16
C ASN A 15 5.95 17.43 -15.57
N ALA A 16 5.70 17.50 -14.27
CA ALA A 16 4.70 16.72 -13.59
C ALA A 16 3.55 17.67 -13.23
N LEU A 17 2.59 17.81 -14.15
CA LEU A 17 1.28 18.37 -13.81
C LEU A 17 0.67 17.48 -12.71
N GLY A 18 0.77 17.91 -11.45
CA GLY A 18 0.06 17.33 -10.31
C GLY A 18 0.86 16.57 -9.25
N ALA A 19 2.20 16.55 -9.28
CA ALA A 19 2.97 15.95 -8.18
C ALA A 19 3.16 16.97 -7.03
N VAL A 20 2.40 16.84 -5.95
CA VAL A 20 2.67 17.57 -4.71
C VAL A 20 4.04 17.12 -4.19
N ALA A 21 4.97 18.06 -4.02
CA ALA A 21 6.30 17.77 -3.54
C ALA A 21 6.24 17.06 -2.16
N GLN A 22 7.10 16.07 -1.96
CA GLN A 22 7.23 15.40 -0.67
C GLN A 22 7.76 16.40 0.37
N VAL A 23 7.04 16.56 1.49
CA VAL A 23 7.49 17.37 2.64
C VAL A 23 7.71 16.43 3.81
N SER A 24 8.99 16.26 4.18
CA SER A 24 9.41 15.39 5.27
C SER A 24 9.77 16.19 6.51
N LYS A 25 9.19 15.84 7.67
CA LYS A 25 9.46 16.48 8.96
C LYS A 25 9.69 15.45 10.05
N THR A 26 10.56 15.79 11.00
CA THR A 26 10.78 15.01 12.21
C THR A 26 10.50 15.89 13.42
N TYR A 27 9.69 15.39 14.34
CA TYR A 27 9.35 16.09 15.58
C TYR A 27 9.68 15.22 16.80
N PHE A 28 10.31 15.83 17.80
CA PHE A 28 10.46 15.25 19.12
C PHE A 28 9.37 15.81 20.04
N VAL A 29 8.37 14.99 20.36
CA VAL A 29 7.26 15.39 21.20
C VAL A 29 7.65 15.21 22.67
N SER A 30 7.98 16.29 23.37
CA SER A 30 8.48 16.22 24.74
C SER A 30 7.39 15.89 25.76
N LYS A 31 6.16 16.37 25.51
CA LYS A 31 4.96 16.17 26.32
C LYS A 31 3.85 15.57 25.45
N PRO A 32 3.22 14.45 25.85
CA PRO A 32 2.14 13.85 25.07
C PRO A 32 0.95 14.81 24.94
N GLY A 33 0.31 14.83 23.78
CA GLY A 33 -0.83 15.68 23.43
C GLY A 33 -0.44 17.06 22.89
N THR A 34 0.85 17.37 22.72
CA THR A 34 1.30 18.70 22.30
C THR A 34 1.79 18.79 20.87
N LEU A 35 1.70 17.72 20.06
CA LEU A 35 2.26 17.70 18.70
C LEU A 35 1.77 18.90 17.87
N ILE A 36 0.46 19.13 17.82
CA ILE A 36 -0.10 20.18 16.96
C ILE A 36 0.35 21.59 17.37
N SER A 37 0.63 21.80 18.66
CA SER A 37 1.11 23.09 19.17
C SER A 37 2.57 23.39 18.83
N MET A 38 3.30 22.42 18.27
CA MET A 38 4.70 22.56 17.88
C MET A 38 4.89 23.17 16.48
N MET A 39 3.80 23.36 15.73
CA MET A 39 3.84 23.83 14.35
C MET A 39 2.63 24.72 14.03
N THR A 40 2.69 25.43 12.91
CA THR A 40 1.54 26.16 12.38
C THR A 40 0.60 25.23 11.62
N GLU A 41 -0.62 25.69 11.38
CA GLU A 41 -1.59 24.96 10.55
C GLU A 41 -1.06 24.75 9.12
N ASP A 42 -0.47 25.77 8.50
CA ASP A 42 0.12 25.66 7.17
C ASP A 42 1.25 24.61 7.12
N GLU A 43 2.05 24.53 8.17
CA GLU A 43 3.09 23.51 8.26
C GLU A 43 2.47 22.11 8.37
N ALA A 44 1.52 21.90 9.29
CA ALA A 44 0.79 20.63 9.43
C ALA A 44 0.11 20.20 8.11
N ASN A 45 -0.50 21.15 7.41
CA ASN A 45 -1.15 20.95 6.12
C ASN A 45 -0.17 20.51 5.04
N SER A 46 1.07 21.00 5.04
CA SER A 46 2.06 20.67 4.02
C SER A 46 2.70 19.28 4.20
N ILE A 47 2.72 18.74 5.41
CA ILE A 47 3.48 17.53 5.75
C ILE A 47 2.90 16.30 5.07
N THR A 48 3.74 15.58 4.32
CA THR A 48 3.40 14.27 3.74
C THR A 48 4.11 13.12 4.43
N HIS A 49 5.30 13.34 4.97
CA HIS A 49 6.09 12.32 5.67
C HIS A 49 6.49 12.85 7.05
N LEU A 50 5.97 12.20 8.09
CA LEU A 50 6.16 12.62 9.46
C LEU A 50 6.83 11.53 10.26
N THR A 51 7.96 11.86 10.88
CA THR A 51 8.60 11.03 11.89
C THR A 51 8.39 11.65 13.26
N LEU A 52 7.86 10.87 14.20
CA LEU A 52 7.68 11.30 15.58
C LEU A 52 8.57 10.48 16.51
N THR A 53 9.20 11.18 17.44
CA THR A 53 9.96 10.61 18.55
C THR A 53 9.48 11.22 19.87
N GLY A 54 9.93 10.70 21.00
CA GLY A 54 9.52 11.19 22.31
C GLY A 54 8.21 10.55 22.78
N LYS A 55 7.27 11.35 23.30
CA LYS A 55 6.05 10.91 23.99
C LYS A 55 4.82 11.42 23.25
N ILE A 56 4.00 10.51 22.74
CA ILE A 56 2.72 10.84 22.09
C ILE A 56 1.55 10.19 22.84
N ASN A 57 0.31 10.64 22.62
CA ASN A 57 -0.89 9.99 23.15
C ASN A 57 -2.06 10.07 22.17
N ALA A 58 -3.24 9.63 22.60
CA ALA A 58 -4.45 9.62 21.76
C ALA A 58 -4.91 11.00 21.28
N GLU A 59 -4.53 12.09 21.94
CA GLU A 59 -4.81 13.45 21.46
C GLU A 59 -3.93 13.81 20.26
N ASP A 60 -2.64 13.43 20.28
CA ASP A 60 -1.77 13.58 19.11
C ASP A 60 -2.28 12.74 17.93
N PHE A 61 -2.76 11.51 18.17
CA PHE A 61 -3.37 10.69 17.11
C PHE A 61 -4.64 11.32 16.54
N ARG A 62 -5.50 11.94 17.36
CA ARG A 62 -6.66 12.68 16.85
C ARG A 62 -6.18 13.82 15.94
N HIS A 63 -5.13 14.55 16.35
CA HIS A 63 -4.57 15.61 15.54
C HIS A 63 -4.02 15.11 14.19
N LEU A 64 -3.23 14.03 14.23
CA LEU A 64 -2.73 13.37 13.03
C LEU A 64 -3.85 12.91 12.09
N ARG A 65 -4.99 12.48 12.64
CA ARG A 65 -6.17 12.07 11.87
C ARG A 65 -6.84 13.26 11.20
N ASP A 66 -7.18 14.30 11.97
CA ASP A 66 -8.14 15.33 11.56
C ASP A 66 -7.45 16.57 10.93
N GLU A 67 -6.22 16.92 11.32
CA GLU A 67 -5.57 18.20 10.96
C GLU A 67 -4.33 18.06 10.04
N PHE A 68 -3.89 16.84 9.71
CA PHE A 68 -2.77 16.63 8.76
C PHE A 68 -3.29 16.13 7.40
N PRO A 69 -3.94 16.96 6.57
CA PRO A 69 -4.66 16.50 5.38
C PRO A 69 -3.80 15.72 4.39
N ASN A 70 -2.52 16.07 4.26
CA ASN A 70 -1.61 15.48 3.27
C ASN A 70 -0.71 14.37 3.81
N LEU A 71 -0.86 13.96 5.08
CA LEU A 71 0.00 12.94 5.69
C LEU A 71 -0.17 11.56 5.03
N LYS A 72 0.91 11.12 4.38
CA LYS A 72 1.03 9.83 3.68
C LYS A 72 1.83 8.79 4.45
N VAL A 73 2.90 9.21 5.10
CA VAL A 73 3.79 8.31 5.84
C VAL A 73 3.93 8.79 7.27
N LEU A 74 3.61 7.93 8.21
CA LEU A 74 3.83 8.16 9.63
C LEU A 74 4.81 7.15 10.20
N ASP A 75 5.97 7.63 10.65
CA ASP A 75 6.92 6.84 11.43
C ASP A 75 6.81 7.20 12.91
N ILE A 76 6.30 6.27 13.70
CA ILE A 76 6.24 6.34 15.18
C ILE A 76 7.05 5.20 15.81
N SER A 77 8.00 4.63 15.07
CA SER A 77 8.80 3.48 15.53
C SER A 77 9.66 3.79 16.76
N ASN A 78 10.03 5.05 16.93
CA ASN A 78 10.83 5.58 18.03
C ASN A 78 10.03 6.48 19.00
N ALA A 79 8.69 6.46 18.91
CA ALA A 79 7.82 7.19 19.83
C ALA A 79 7.25 6.25 20.92
N ASP A 80 7.08 6.79 22.13
CA ASP A 80 6.37 6.14 23.22
C ASP A 80 4.92 6.64 23.27
N ILE A 81 3.96 5.73 23.10
CA ILE A 81 2.55 6.05 23.34
C ILE A 81 2.28 6.03 24.85
N LYS A 82 1.96 7.20 25.43
CA LYS A 82 1.62 7.36 26.84
C LYS A 82 0.12 7.22 27.07
N MET A 83 -0.23 6.86 28.29
CA MET A 83 -1.62 6.80 28.73
C MET A 83 -2.27 8.18 28.58
N TYR A 84 -3.54 8.19 28.18
CA TYR A 84 -4.36 9.40 28.18
C TYR A 84 -5.77 9.05 28.68
N THR A 85 -6.39 9.94 29.43
CA THR A 85 -7.79 9.82 29.83
C THR A 85 -8.45 11.16 29.59
N GLY A 86 -9.50 11.18 28.79
CA GLY A 86 -10.15 12.43 28.43
C GLY A 86 -11.07 12.29 27.22
N LYS A 87 -11.61 13.44 26.82
CA LYS A 87 -12.55 13.57 25.69
C LYS A 87 -11.86 13.99 24.39
N ALA A 88 -10.61 14.44 24.46
CA ALA A 88 -9.85 14.92 23.29
C ALA A 88 -9.04 13.81 22.60
N GLY A 89 -9.34 12.53 22.90
CA GLY A 89 -8.74 11.40 22.20
C GLY A 89 -9.45 11.07 20.89
N THR A 90 -9.11 9.93 20.29
CA THR A 90 -9.58 9.50 18.97
C THR A 90 -10.99 8.91 18.95
N TYR A 91 -11.55 8.49 20.08
CA TYR A 91 -12.88 7.91 20.13
C TYR A 91 -13.93 8.93 19.61
N PRO A 92 -14.84 8.51 18.70
CA PRO A 92 -15.82 9.42 18.09
C PRO A 92 -16.70 10.18 19.10
N ASN A 93 -17.24 11.31 18.66
CA ASN A 93 -18.21 12.13 19.39
C ASN A 93 -17.73 12.68 20.74
N GLY A 94 -16.41 12.81 20.95
CA GLY A 94 -15.83 13.38 22.17
C GLY A 94 -16.14 12.58 23.44
N LYS A 95 -16.36 11.26 23.29
CA LYS A 95 -16.66 10.37 24.42
C LYS A 95 -15.45 10.29 25.35
N LEU A 96 -15.68 10.39 26.66
CA LEU A 96 -14.64 10.18 27.66
C LEU A 96 -14.13 8.74 27.57
N CYS A 97 -12.84 8.58 27.30
CA CYS A 97 -12.20 7.27 27.15
C CYS A 97 -10.85 7.21 27.87
N VAL A 98 -10.44 6.00 28.21
CA VAL A 98 -9.11 5.68 28.75
C VAL A 98 -8.31 4.99 27.65
N TYR A 99 -7.17 5.56 27.30
CA TYR A 99 -6.26 5.05 26.28
C TYR A 99 -5.00 4.56 26.96
N MET A 100 -4.71 3.27 26.81
CA MET A 100 -3.62 2.61 27.50
C MET A 100 -2.26 2.91 26.84
N PRO A 101 -1.15 2.91 27.60
CA PRO A 101 0.16 3.15 27.03
C PRO A 101 0.59 2.01 26.09
N ASN A 102 1.29 2.36 25.01
CA ASN A 102 1.75 1.45 23.93
C ASN A 102 0.62 0.77 23.14
N PHE A 103 -0.58 1.34 23.15
CA PHE A 103 -1.68 0.90 22.29
C PHE A 103 -1.83 1.90 21.15
N ILE A 104 -1.93 1.44 19.90
CA ILE A 104 -2.45 2.31 18.86
C ILE A 104 -3.91 2.58 19.22
N PRO A 105 -4.32 3.84 19.44
CA PRO A 105 -5.65 4.15 19.97
C PRO A 105 -6.79 3.59 19.12
N THR A 106 -7.90 3.28 19.76
CA THR A 106 -9.14 2.97 19.03
C THR A 106 -9.51 4.16 18.14
N TYR A 107 -9.92 3.92 16.90
CA TYR A 107 -10.20 4.99 15.94
C TYR A 107 -9.02 5.94 15.65
N ALA A 108 -7.77 5.50 15.83
CA ALA A 108 -6.57 6.32 15.63
C ALA A 108 -6.58 7.13 14.32
N PHE A 109 -6.95 6.49 13.22
CA PHE A 109 -7.04 7.05 11.86
C PHE A 109 -8.39 6.78 11.21
N SER A 110 -9.42 6.52 12.02
CA SER A 110 -10.80 6.34 11.60
C SER A 110 -11.71 7.27 12.38
N ASN A 111 -12.72 7.85 11.74
CA ASN A 111 -13.72 8.66 12.42
C ASN A 111 -15.13 8.27 11.92
N ILE A 112 -16.15 8.70 12.64
CA ILE A 112 -17.54 8.57 12.23
C ILE A 112 -18.09 9.97 12.03
N VAL A 113 -18.38 10.32 10.78
CA VAL A 113 -18.94 11.62 10.39
C VAL A 113 -20.29 11.35 9.75
N ASP A 114 -21.36 11.90 10.32
CA ASP A 114 -22.75 11.70 9.86
C ASP A 114 -23.15 10.23 9.72
N GLY A 115 -22.69 9.38 10.65
CA GLY A 115 -22.95 7.95 10.65
C GLY A 115 -22.12 7.14 9.65
N VAL A 116 -21.26 7.79 8.85
CA VAL A 116 -20.40 7.15 7.86
C VAL A 116 -18.97 7.05 8.40
N THR A 117 -18.33 5.90 8.18
CA THR A 117 -16.92 5.73 8.53
C THR A 117 -16.06 6.55 7.56
N LYS A 118 -15.22 7.43 8.10
CA LYS A 118 -14.26 8.23 7.35
C LYS A 118 -12.86 7.93 7.87
N GLY A 119 -12.14 7.07 7.16
CA GLY A 119 -10.73 6.82 7.45
C GLY A 119 -9.82 7.90 6.88
N LYS A 120 -8.58 7.95 7.36
CA LYS A 120 -7.55 8.84 6.81
C LYS A 120 -7.10 8.34 5.44
N ALA A 121 -7.79 8.77 4.39
CA ALA A 121 -7.58 8.30 3.02
C ALA A 121 -6.19 8.64 2.44
N THR A 122 -5.51 9.65 2.98
CA THR A 122 -4.15 10.00 2.55
C THR A 122 -3.06 9.12 3.14
N LEU A 123 -3.33 8.40 4.24
CA LEU A 123 -2.31 7.59 4.89
C LEU A 123 -2.02 6.33 4.07
N GLU A 124 -0.77 6.21 3.63
CA GLU A 124 -0.27 5.12 2.79
C GLU A 124 0.64 4.15 3.57
N LYS A 125 1.43 4.66 4.52
CA LYS A 125 2.39 3.86 5.30
C LYS A 125 2.38 4.27 6.77
N ILE A 126 2.40 3.29 7.65
CA ILE A 126 2.72 3.49 9.06
C ILE A 126 3.84 2.57 9.53
N ILE A 127 4.76 3.09 10.35
CA ILE A 127 5.86 2.34 10.96
C ILE A 127 5.68 2.36 12.49
N LEU A 128 5.50 1.18 13.07
CA LEU A 128 5.17 0.95 14.47
C LEU A 128 6.36 0.46 15.28
N SER A 129 6.44 0.93 16.52
CA SER A 129 7.49 0.56 17.47
C SER A 129 7.40 -0.90 17.91
N GLU A 130 8.51 -1.49 18.36
CA GLU A 130 8.55 -2.79 19.04
C GLU A 130 7.76 -2.79 20.37
N LYS A 131 7.53 -1.60 20.94
CA LYS A 131 6.83 -1.41 22.22
C LYS A 131 5.33 -1.63 22.10
N ILE A 132 4.76 -1.56 20.89
CA ILE A 132 3.32 -1.70 20.67
C ILE A 132 2.81 -3.02 21.25
N LYS A 133 1.74 -2.95 22.03
CA LYS A 133 1.08 -4.09 22.66
C LYS A 133 -0.21 -4.44 21.93
N ASN A 134 -1.01 -3.43 21.60
CA ASN A 134 -2.27 -3.57 20.90
C ASN A 134 -2.38 -2.59 19.74
N ILE A 135 -3.10 -3.01 18.70
CA ILE A 135 -3.70 -2.14 17.70
C ILE A 135 -5.21 -2.23 17.91
N GLU A 136 -5.78 -1.18 18.50
CA GLU A 136 -7.14 -1.18 19.06
C GLU A 136 -8.25 -1.09 18.00
N ASP A 137 -9.51 -1.25 18.42
CA ASP A 137 -10.68 -1.28 17.55
C ASP A 137 -10.71 -0.15 16.53
N ALA A 138 -10.95 -0.51 15.27
CA ALA A 138 -11.09 0.42 14.16
C ALA A 138 -9.92 1.40 13.98
N ALA A 139 -8.73 1.12 14.51
CA ALA A 139 -7.57 2.02 14.43
C ALA A 139 -7.30 2.56 13.03
N PHE A 140 -7.42 1.74 11.98
CA PHE A 140 -7.23 2.15 10.58
C PHE A 140 -8.46 1.83 9.69
N LYS A 141 -9.64 1.69 10.29
CA LYS A 141 -10.88 1.39 9.53
C LYS A 141 -11.17 2.51 8.52
N GLY A 142 -11.31 2.14 7.25
CA GLY A 142 -11.55 3.09 6.16
C GLY A 142 -10.28 3.80 5.63
N CYS A 143 -9.08 3.44 6.09
CA CYS A 143 -7.83 3.88 5.48
C CYS A 143 -7.55 3.09 4.18
N GLU A 144 -8.29 3.38 3.11
CA GLU A 144 -8.30 2.59 1.86
C GLU A 144 -6.95 2.55 1.11
N ASN A 145 -6.07 3.50 1.40
CA ASN A 145 -4.74 3.61 0.79
C ASN A 145 -3.61 3.12 1.70
N LEU A 146 -3.89 2.65 2.92
CA LEU A 146 -2.87 2.15 3.85
C LEU A 146 -2.28 0.82 3.33
N LYS A 147 -1.33 0.92 2.41
CA LYS A 147 -0.66 -0.19 1.75
C LYS A 147 0.34 -0.90 2.64
N ILE A 148 0.96 -0.18 3.59
CA ILE A 148 2.05 -0.69 4.43
C ILE A 148 1.77 -0.43 5.91
N CYS A 149 1.74 -1.50 6.70
CA CYS A 149 1.94 -1.43 8.14
C CYS A 149 3.24 -2.15 8.48
N GLN A 150 4.29 -1.38 8.75
CA GLN A 150 5.58 -1.91 9.17
C GLN A 150 5.65 -1.95 10.69
N ILE A 151 6.05 -3.08 11.26
CA ILE A 151 6.05 -3.29 12.70
C ILE A 151 7.44 -3.76 13.12
N ARG A 152 8.13 -2.98 13.95
CA ARG A 152 9.49 -3.32 14.44
C ARG A 152 9.50 -4.46 15.46
N LYS A 153 8.32 -4.84 15.99
CA LYS A 153 8.15 -5.92 16.97
C LYS A 153 8.33 -7.29 16.31
N LYS A 154 9.08 -8.19 16.96
CA LYS A 154 9.28 -9.58 16.47
C LYS A 154 8.05 -10.48 16.61
N THR A 155 7.18 -10.21 17.57
CA THR A 155 5.94 -10.97 17.80
C THR A 155 4.73 -10.09 17.52
N ALA A 156 3.66 -10.62 16.95
CA ALA A 156 2.48 -9.81 16.65
C ALA A 156 1.85 -9.17 17.90
N PRO A 157 1.56 -7.84 17.87
CA PRO A 157 0.72 -7.21 18.89
C PRO A 157 -0.71 -7.76 18.80
N ASN A 158 -1.51 -7.56 19.84
CA ASN A 158 -2.92 -7.90 19.78
C ASN A 158 -3.60 -7.02 18.73
N LEU A 159 -4.34 -7.64 17.80
CA LEU A 159 -5.11 -6.94 16.79
C LEU A 159 -6.58 -7.01 17.18
N LEU A 160 -7.21 -5.86 17.38
CA LEU A 160 -8.63 -5.76 17.76
C LEU A 160 -9.52 -5.68 16.51
N PRO A 161 -10.84 -5.88 16.63
CA PRO A 161 -11.77 -5.82 15.51
C PRO A 161 -11.62 -4.60 14.61
N GLU A 162 -11.64 -4.83 13.29
CA GLU A 162 -11.57 -3.79 12.25
C GLU A 162 -10.34 -2.87 12.31
N ALA A 163 -9.34 -3.21 13.13
CA ALA A 163 -8.16 -2.38 13.34
C ALA A 163 -7.35 -2.22 12.05
N LEU A 164 -7.13 -3.30 11.30
CA LEU A 164 -6.46 -3.35 9.99
C LEU A 164 -7.24 -4.25 9.03
N ALA A 165 -7.11 -4.02 7.73
CA ALA A 165 -7.74 -4.83 6.69
C ALA A 165 -6.69 -5.60 5.87
N ASP A 166 -6.78 -6.93 5.89
CA ASP A 166 -5.87 -7.85 5.19
C ASP A 166 -5.92 -7.74 3.65
N SER A 167 -7.03 -7.23 3.12
CA SER A 167 -7.26 -6.96 1.71
C SER A 167 -6.61 -5.67 1.20
N ILE A 168 -6.17 -4.80 2.12
CA ILE A 168 -5.67 -3.46 1.80
C ILE A 168 -4.19 -3.34 2.14
N THR A 169 -3.80 -3.89 3.29
CA THR A 169 -2.52 -3.59 3.96
C THR A 169 -1.61 -4.82 4.00
N ALA A 170 -0.39 -4.67 3.49
CA ALA A 170 0.68 -5.63 3.71
C ALA A 170 1.45 -5.31 4.99
N ILE A 171 1.86 -6.36 5.71
CA ILE A 171 2.54 -6.26 6.99
C ILE A 171 4.02 -6.56 6.80
N PHE A 172 4.85 -5.58 7.15
CA PHE A 172 6.30 -5.69 7.09
C PHE A 172 6.85 -5.92 8.50
N VAL A 173 7.55 -7.04 8.70
CA VAL A 173 8.02 -7.50 10.02
C VAL A 173 9.53 -7.75 10.00
N PRO A 174 10.21 -7.87 11.15
CA PRO A 174 11.63 -8.19 11.19
C PRO A 174 11.90 -9.57 10.57
N LEU A 175 13.13 -9.77 10.07
CA LEU A 175 13.59 -11.07 9.57
C LEU A 175 13.34 -12.19 10.59
N GLY A 176 12.81 -13.32 10.13
CA GLY A 176 12.46 -14.49 10.94
C GLY A 176 11.21 -14.33 11.80
N SER A 177 10.38 -13.29 11.58
CA SER A 177 9.20 -13.01 12.42
C SER A 177 7.87 -13.44 11.82
N SER A 178 7.81 -13.88 10.55
CA SER A 178 6.52 -14.15 9.88
C SER A 178 5.64 -15.17 10.62
N ASP A 179 6.23 -16.20 11.19
CA ASP A 179 5.49 -17.28 11.87
C ASP A 179 4.90 -16.82 13.21
N GLU A 180 5.61 -15.95 13.94
CA GLU A 180 5.12 -15.30 15.16
C GLU A 180 3.93 -14.34 14.92
N TYR A 181 3.68 -14.00 13.65
CA TYR A 181 2.52 -13.21 13.25
C TYR A 181 1.40 -14.09 12.72
N ARG A 182 1.67 -14.98 11.76
CA ARG A 182 0.62 -15.68 10.99
C ARG A 182 -0.24 -16.65 11.78
N TYR A 183 0.20 -17.08 12.97
CA TYR A 183 -0.56 -17.98 13.84
C TYR A 183 -1.33 -17.26 14.94
N LYS A 184 -1.17 -15.93 15.06
CA LYS A 184 -1.88 -15.15 16.06
C LYS A 184 -3.28 -14.77 15.56
N ASN A 185 -4.25 -14.80 16.46
CA ASN A 185 -5.64 -14.43 16.18
C ASN A 185 -5.76 -13.09 15.42
N ARG A 186 -6.51 -13.10 14.32
CA ARG A 186 -6.78 -12.01 13.37
C ARG A 186 -5.63 -11.63 12.43
N TRP A 187 -4.47 -12.25 12.56
CA TRP A 187 -3.31 -11.99 11.70
C TRP A 187 -3.18 -12.99 10.54
N GLU A 188 -3.90 -14.10 10.57
CA GLU A 188 -3.71 -15.29 9.73
C GLU A 188 -3.81 -15.01 8.23
N LYS A 189 -4.64 -14.02 7.87
CA LYS A 189 -4.96 -13.66 6.50
C LYS A 189 -4.13 -12.53 5.95
N PHE A 190 -3.21 -11.92 6.69
CA PHE A 190 -2.39 -10.82 6.17
C PHE A 190 -1.27 -11.30 5.25
N ALA A 191 -0.82 -10.41 4.35
CA ALA A 191 0.41 -10.60 3.58
C ALA A 191 1.60 -10.18 4.45
N PHE A 192 2.40 -11.16 4.90
CA PHE A 192 3.63 -10.90 5.66
C PHE A 192 4.86 -10.92 4.76
N ILE A 193 5.60 -9.82 4.77
CA ILE A 193 6.89 -9.68 4.10
C ILE A 193 7.91 -9.34 5.20
N GLU A 194 9.06 -10.02 5.18
CA GLU A 194 10.11 -9.75 6.14
C GLU A 194 11.09 -8.71 5.59
N GLY A 195 11.49 -7.75 6.42
CA GLY A 195 12.42 -6.68 6.05
C GLY A 195 11.73 -5.35 5.77
N GLU A 196 12.42 -4.50 5.01
CA GLU A 196 11.93 -3.17 4.65
C GLU A 196 11.04 -3.22 3.41
N PRO A 197 9.96 -2.42 3.35
CA PRO A 197 9.16 -2.26 2.15
C PRO A 197 9.94 -1.49 1.08
N VAL A 198 9.98 -2.05 -0.13
CA VAL A 198 10.55 -1.38 -1.31
C VAL A 198 9.43 -0.98 -2.25
N GLU A 199 9.29 0.33 -2.44
CA GLU A 199 8.39 0.96 -3.40
C GLU A 199 9.21 1.73 -4.43
N THR A 200 8.88 1.54 -5.71
CA THR A 200 9.58 2.21 -6.80
C THR A 200 8.67 2.51 -7.99
N THR A 201 8.97 3.62 -8.66
CA THR A 201 8.37 4.02 -9.93
C THR A 201 9.48 4.09 -10.97
N LEU A 202 9.37 3.29 -12.02
CA LEU A 202 10.41 3.14 -13.04
C LEU A 202 9.93 3.63 -14.39
N GLN A 203 10.76 4.44 -15.04
CA GLN A 203 10.54 4.96 -16.38
C GLN A 203 11.33 4.11 -17.38
N VAL A 204 10.64 3.30 -18.18
CA VAL A 204 11.30 2.46 -19.18
C VAL A 204 11.17 3.13 -20.55
N GLY A 205 12.30 3.64 -21.06
CA GLY A 205 12.36 4.25 -22.38
C GLY A 205 12.03 3.27 -23.51
N ALA A 206 11.73 3.77 -24.71
CA ALA A 206 11.32 2.93 -25.84
C ALA A 206 12.31 1.82 -26.21
N MET A 207 13.61 2.06 -26.01
CA MET A 207 14.71 1.09 -26.23
C MET A 207 15.26 0.52 -24.92
N GLY A 208 14.65 0.85 -23.77
CA GLY A 208 15.09 0.45 -22.45
C GLY A 208 14.57 -0.94 -22.04
N LYS A 209 15.18 -1.47 -20.97
CA LYS A 209 14.75 -2.70 -20.31
C LYS A 209 14.46 -2.43 -18.85
N LEU A 210 13.41 -3.04 -18.33
CA LEU A 210 13.02 -2.91 -16.93
C LEU A 210 14.17 -3.31 -15.97
N GLU A 211 14.89 -4.38 -16.28
CA GLU A 211 16.02 -4.85 -15.47
C GLU A 211 17.11 -3.79 -15.33
N GLU A 212 17.46 -3.10 -16.42
CA GLU A 212 18.48 -2.05 -16.41
C GLU A 212 18.04 -0.84 -15.57
N GLU A 213 16.76 -0.45 -15.64
CA GLU A 213 16.22 0.66 -14.84
C GLU A 213 16.11 0.33 -13.34
N ILE A 214 15.86 -0.94 -13.00
CA ILE A 214 15.94 -1.44 -11.62
C ILE A 214 17.37 -1.34 -11.09
N LEU A 215 18.35 -1.82 -11.85
CA LEU A 215 19.76 -1.80 -11.46
C LEU A 215 20.31 -0.37 -11.33
N LYS A 216 19.95 0.53 -12.25
CA LYS A 216 20.31 1.97 -12.17
C LYS A 216 19.74 2.62 -10.91
N SER A 217 18.59 2.15 -10.44
CA SER A 217 17.96 2.61 -9.20
C SER A 217 18.59 1.99 -7.94
N GLY A 218 19.61 1.13 -8.09
CA GLY A 218 20.28 0.45 -6.98
C GLY A 218 19.42 -0.61 -6.29
N LEU A 219 18.37 -1.09 -6.95
CA LEU A 219 17.42 -2.06 -6.42
C LEU A 219 17.67 -3.47 -6.96
N GLN A 220 17.16 -4.47 -6.26
CA GLN A 220 17.08 -5.85 -6.75
C GLN A 220 15.61 -6.20 -7.04
N PRO A 221 15.30 -6.89 -8.17
CA PRO A 221 13.92 -7.26 -8.50
C PRO A 221 13.19 -8.01 -7.38
N ARG A 222 13.90 -8.88 -6.66
CA ARG A 222 13.33 -9.71 -5.59
C ARG A 222 12.83 -8.91 -4.38
N ASP A 223 13.41 -7.74 -4.16
CA ASP A 223 13.10 -6.92 -3.00
C ASP A 223 11.90 -6.01 -3.25
N ILE A 224 11.54 -5.77 -4.52
CA ILE A 224 10.45 -4.87 -4.90
C ILE A 224 9.10 -5.45 -4.44
N ASN A 225 8.33 -4.62 -3.72
CA ASN A 225 6.98 -4.96 -3.26
C ASN A 225 5.90 -4.12 -3.94
N PHE A 226 6.17 -2.83 -4.16
CA PHE A 226 5.24 -1.90 -4.80
C PHE A 226 5.90 -1.34 -6.05
N LEU A 227 5.42 -1.78 -7.21
CA LEU A 227 6.03 -1.48 -8.50
C LEU A 227 5.08 -0.64 -9.36
N THR A 228 5.53 0.54 -9.74
CA THR A 228 4.91 1.33 -10.81
C THR A 228 5.84 1.37 -12.01
N ILE A 229 5.33 1.10 -13.21
CA ILE A 229 6.10 1.21 -14.45
C ILE A 229 5.38 2.16 -15.40
N GLU A 230 6.14 3.08 -15.98
CA GLU A 230 5.67 3.98 -17.03
C GLU A 230 6.53 3.80 -18.29
N GLY A 231 5.91 3.92 -19.46
CA GLY A 231 6.59 3.82 -20.75
C GLY A 231 6.50 2.42 -21.38
N LYS A 232 7.63 1.88 -21.81
CA LYS A 232 7.67 0.62 -22.55
C LYS A 232 7.59 -0.59 -21.60
N LEU A 233 6.83 -1.62 -22.00
CA LEU A 233 6.82 -2.91 -21.30
C LEU A 233 6.60 -4.04 -22.30
N ASP A 234 7.57 -4.96 -22.44
CA ASP A 234 7.50 -6.09 -23.37
C ASP A 234 7.61 -7.46 -22.67
N ASN A 235 7.67 -8.52 -23.47
CA ASN A 235 7.72 -9.91 -22.98
C ASN A 235 8.97 -10.21 -22.13
N ALA A 236 10.12 -9.58 -22.41
CA ALA A 236 11.33 -9.78 -21.61
C ALA A 236 11.16 -9.12 -20.23
N ASP A 237 10.54 -7.94 -20.18
CA ASP A 237 10.21 -7.27 -18.92
C ASP A 237 9.18 -8.06 -18.10
N PHE A 238 8.15 -8.60 -18.74
CA PHE A 238 7.18 -9.49 -18.07
C PHE A 238 7.81 -10.78 -17.57
N LYS A 239 8.78 -11.34 -18.30
CA LYS A 239 9.55 -12.51 -17.84
C LYS A 239 10.35 -12.17 -16.58
N LEU A 240 10.94 -10.98 -16.49
CA LEU A 240 11.61 -10.52 -15.27
C LEU A 240 10.64 -10.45 -14.09
N ILE A 241 9.46 -9.83 -14.27
CA ILE A 241 8.41 -9.74 -13.25
C ILE A 241 7.96 -11.14 -12.79
N ARG A 242 7.79 -12.05 -13.75
CA ARG A 242 7.36 -13.42 -13.48
C ARG A 242 8.39 -14.16 -12.64
N ASP A 243 9.65 -14.17 -13.07
CA ASP A 243 10.69 -15.08 -12.60
C ASP A 243 11.44 -14.53 -11.36
N TYR A 244 11.54 -13.19 -11.22
CA TYR A 244 12.42 -12.56 -10.22
C TYR A 244 11.75 -11.64 -9.20
N MET A 245 10.41 -11.46 -9.26
CA MET A 245 9.69 -10.59 -8.31
C MET A 245 8.64 -11.35 -7.49
N PRO A 246 9.04 -12.28 -6.60
CA PRO A 246 8.10 -13.10 -5.83
C PRO A 246 7.33 -12.31 -4.75
N ASN A 247 7.87 -11.17 -4.32
CA ASN A 247 7.38 -10.39 -3.18
C ASN A 247 6.49 -9.20 -3.57
N LEU A 248 5.98 -9.19 -4.80
CA LEU A 248 5.08 -8.13 -5.27
C LEU A 248 3.77 -8.13 -4.50
N VAL A 249 3.44 -6.97 -3.94
CA VAL A 249 2.21 -6.65 -3.23
C VAL A 249 1.28 -5.82 -4.12
N SER A 250 1.84 -4.88 -4.90
CA SER A 250 1.07 -4.02 -5.80
C SER A 250 1.83 -3.78 -7.10
N VAL A 251 1.12 -3.83 -8.22
CA VAL A 251 1.66 -3.54 -9.54
C VAL A 251 0.76 -2.52 -10.25
N ASP A 252 1.34 -1.38 -10.63
CA ASP A 252 0.72 -0.37 -11.47
C ASP A 252 1.47 -0.27 -12.80
N ILE A 253 0.91 -0.87 -13.84
CA ILE A 253 1.43 -0.83 -15.21
C ILE A 253 0.46 -0.12 -16.15
N SER A 254 -0.46 0.69 -15.62
CA SER A 254 -1.49 1.34 -16.43
C SER A 254 -0.93 2.34 -17.44
N ARG A 255 0.23 2.93 -17.13
CA ARG A 255 0.95 3.89 -17.97
C ARG A 255 1.98 3.24 -18.90
N THR A 256 1.83 1.94 -19.17
CA THR A 256 2.70 1.21 -20.10
C THR A 256 2.05 1.02 -21.48
N ASN A 257 2.86 0.76 -22.50
CA ASN A 257 2.42 0.48 -23.87
C ASN A 257 2.13 -1.01 -24.14
N ALA A 258 2.19 -1.88 -23.14
CA ALA A 258 1.97 -3.31 -23.31
C ALA A 258 0.56 -3.59 -23.85
N THR A 259 0.49 -4.41 -24.91
CA THR A 259 -0.77 -4.82 -25.54
C THR A 259 -1.16 -6.26 -25.20
N ALA A 260 -0.26 -7.02 -24.57
CA ALA A 260 -0.49 -8.38 -24.11
C ALA A 260 0.21 -8.59 -22.77
N ILE A 261 -0.38 -9.41 -21.89
CA ILE A 261 0.31 -9.95 -20.72
C ILE A 261 0.58 -11.44 -20.99
N PRO A 262 1.86 -11.88 -21.08
CA PRO A 262 2.22 -13.26 -21.38
C PRO A 262 1.76 -14.27 -20.33
N ASP A 263 1.71 -15.54 -20.73
CA ASP A 263 1.29 -16.64 -19.88
C ASP A 263 2.05 -16.69 -18.55
N PHE A 264 1.32 -17.01 -17.49
CA PHE A 264 1.81 -17.20 -16.13
C PHE A 264 2.52 -15.97 -15.50
N THR A 265 2.47 -14.78 -16.11
CA THR A 265 3.24 -13.60 -15.65
C THR A 265 3.08 -13.31 -14.15
N PHE A 266 1.85 -13.29 -13.65
CA PHE A 266 1.55 -13.07 -12.23
C PHE A 266 1.16 -14.36 -11.51
N SER A 267 1.41 -15.53 -12.10
CA SER A 267 1.07 -16.79 -11.45
C SER A 267 1.82 -16.95 -10.13
N GLN A 268 1.11 -17.41 -9.10
CA GLN A 268 1.60 -17.65 -7.75
C GLN A 268 2.22 -16.42 -7.07
N LYS A 269 1.81 -15.20 -7.43
CA LYS A 269 2.19 -13.99 -6.68
C LYS A 269 1.41 -13.93 -5.36
N LYS A 270 1.88 -14.69 -4.37
CA LYS A 270 1.23 -14.97 -3.08
C LYS A 270 0.90 -13.74 -2.24
N TYR A 271 1.50 -12.58 -2.54
CA TYR A 271 1.33 -11.32 -1.81
C TYR A 271 0.56 -10.26 -2.61
N LEU A 272 0.22 -10.51 -3.88
CA LEU A 272 -0.36 -9.52 -4.77
C LEU A 272 -1.79 -9.15 -4.32
N LEU A 273 -1.96 -7.95 -3.80
CA LEU A 273 -3.22 -7.38 -3.36
C LEU A 273 -3.88 -6.51 -4.45
N ARG A 274 -3.07 -5.79 -5.24
CA ARG A 274 -3.56 -4.80 -6.20
C ARG A 274 -2.86 -4.91 -7.55
N MET A 275 -3.64 -4.72 -8.61
CA MET A 275 -3.17 -4.74 -9.99
C MET A 275 -3.90 -3.67 -10.80
N LYS A 276 -3.13 -2.85 -11.52
CA LYS A 276 -3.66 -1.96 -12.57
C LYS A 276 -3.04 -2.31 -13.91
N LEU A 277 -3.91 -2.67 -14.85
CA LEU A 277 -3.54 -3.20 -16.16
C LEU A 277 -3.13 -2.10 -17.15
N PRO A 278 -2.30 -2.40 -18.17
CA PRO A 278 -1.93 -1.45 -19.23
C PRO A 278 -3.16 -0.87 -19.92
N HIS A 279 -3.23 0.45 -20.11
CA HIS A 279 -4.43 1.12 -20.65
C HIS A 279 -4.84 0.64 -22.06
N ASN A 280 -3.89 0.12 -22.85
CA ASN A 280 -4.12 -0.39 -24.21
C ASN A 280 -4.03 -1.93 -24.32
N LEU A 281 -4.24 -2.65 -23.21
CA LEU A 281 -4.19 -4.10 -23.17
C LEU A 281 -5.24 -4.73 -24.10
N LYS A 282 -4.80 -5.66 -24.96
CA LYS A 282 -5.64 -6.43 -25.89
C LYS A 282 -5.83 -7.87 -25.45
N SER A 283 -4.78 -8.52 -24.94
CA SER A 283 -4.84 -9.93 -24.54
C SER A 283 -4.27 -10.20 -23.14
N ILE A 284 -4.96 -11.08 -22.41
CA ILE A 284 -4.50 -11.68 -21.16
C ILE A 284 -4.23 -13.15 -21.44
N GLY A 285 -2.96 -13.56 -21.37
CA GLY A 285 -2.52 -14.92 -21.66
C GLY A 285 -3.00 -15.97 -20.66
N GLN A 286 -2.56 -17.20 -20.89
CA GLN A 286 -2.96 -18.36 -20.09
C GLN A 286 -2.52 -18.18 -18.63
N ARG A 287 -3.44 -18.42 -17.69
CA ARG A 287 -3.15 -18.49 -16.23
C ARG A 287 -2.38 -17.28 -15.67
N VAL A 288 -2.54 -16.10 -16.28
CA VAL A 288 -1.78 -14.88 -15.90
C VAL A 288 -1.87 -14.57 -14.41
N PHE A 289 -3.04 -14.66 -13.79
CA PHE A 289 -3.26 -14.42 -12.36
C PHE A 289 -3.49 -15.72 -11.58
N SER A 290 -3.07 -16.86 -12.11
CA SER A 290 -3.36 -18.15 -11.46
C SER A 290 -2.74 -18.20 -10.05
N ASN A 291 -3.53 -18.54 -9.04
CA ASN A 291 -3.16 -18.56 -7.62
C ASN A 291 -2.77 -17.19 -7.03
N CYS A 292 -3.29 -16.10 -7.58
CA CYS A 292 -3.29 -14.78 -6.93
C CYS A 292 -4.43 -14.66 -5.90
N GLY A 293 -4.46 -15.57 -4.91
CA GLY A 293 -5.58 -15.68 -3.96
C GLY A 293 -5.85 -14.43 -3.11
N ARG A 294 -4.89 -13.51 -3.02
CA ARG A 294 -5.00 -12.23 -2.30
C ARG A 294 -5.54 -11.08 -3.14
N LEU A 295 -5.52 -11.18 -4.47
CA LEU A 295 -6.04 -10.15 -5.34
C LEU A 295 -7.52 -10.01 -5.07
N CYS A 296 -7.93 -8.86 -4.53
CA CYS A 296 -9.27 -8.68 -3.97
C CYS A 296 -10.03 -7.55 -4.66
N GLY A 297 -11.36 -7.58 -4.53
CA GLY A 297 -12.23 -6.55 -5.07
C GLY A 297 -12.52 -6.75 -6.57
N THR A 298 -12.58 -5.65 -7.31
CA THR A 298 -12.89 -5.66 -8.75
C THR A 298 -11.62 -5.36 -9.55
N LEU A 299 -11.23 -6.27 -10.43
CA LEU A 299 -10.18 -6.01 -11.42
C LEU A 299 -10.83 -5.41 -12.67
N GLU A 300 -10.49 -4.16 -12.99
CA GLU A 300 -10.99 -3.49 -14.19
C GLU A 300 -10.15 -3.86 -15.42
N LEU A 301 -10.81 -4.37 -16.45
CA LEU A 301 -10.22 -4.62 -17.74
C LEU A 301 -10.36 -3.38 -18.63
N PRO A 302 -9.27 -2.90 -19.27
CA PRO A 302 -9.34 -1.84 -20.27
C PRO A 302 -10.33 -2.15 -21.39
N ALA A 303 -10.96 -1.11 -21.95
CA ALA A 303 -11.96 -1.26 -23.02
C ALA A 303 -11.40 -1.86 -24.32
N SER A 304 -10.08 -1.96 -24.44
CA SER A 304 -9.32 -2.52 -25.55
C SER A 304 -9.17 -4.04 -25.50
N VAL A 305 -9.50 -4.70 -24.38
CA VAL A 305 -9.33 -6.15 -24.23
C VAL A 305 -10.25 -6.91 -25.20
N THR A 306 -9.64 -7.78 -26.00
CA THR A 306 -10.30 -8.65 -26.99
C THR A 306 -10.22 -10.13 -26.62
N ALA A 307 -9.19 -10.55 -25.87
CA ALA A 307 -8.95 -11.94 -25.54
C ALA A 307 -8.56 -12.14 -24.06
N ILE A 308 -9.19 -13.12 -23.42
CA ILE A 308 -8.82 -13.62 -22.09
C ILE A 308 -8.66 -15.13 -22.23
N GLU A 309 -7.44 -15.63 -22.04
CA GLU A 309 -7.13 -17.04 -22.31
C GLU A 309 -7.41 -17.96 -21.12
N PHE A 310 -7.17 -19.25 -21.34
CA PHE A 310 -7.48 -20.35 -20.42
C PHE A 310 -7.03 -20.05 -18.98
N GLY A 311 -7.97 -20.21 -18.03
CA GLY A 311 -7.65 -20.17 -16.60
C GLY A 311 -7.02 -18.87 -16.09
N ALA A 312 -7.18 -17.74 -16.79
CA ALA A 312 -6.49 -16.48 -16.48
C ALA A 312 -6.61 -16.02 -15.01
N PHE A 313 -7.69 -16.37 -14.31
CA PHE A 313 -8.00 -16.01 -12.92
C PHE A 313 -8.24 -17.23 -12.01
N MET A 314 -7.73 -18.40 -12.38
CA MET A 314 -7.87 -19.64 -11.59
C MET A 314 -7.22 -19.49 -10.20
N GLY A 315 -7.96 -19.75 -9.12
CA GLY A 315 -7.44 -19.61 -7.75
C GLY A 315 -7.31 -18.15 -7.27
N CYS A 316 -7.98 -17.20 -7.95
CA CYS A 316 -8.18 -15.84 -7.45
C CYS A 316 -9.38 -15.81 -6.49
N ASP A 317 -9.22 -16.40 -5.31
CA ASP A 317 -10.33 -16.67 -4.39
C ASP A 317 -10.97 -15.41 -3.84
N ASN A 318 -10.17 -14.40 -3.48
CA ASN A 318 -10.66 -13.11 -2.98
C ASN A 318 -11.11 -12.12 -4.07
N LEU A 319 -10.88 -12.43 -5.35
CA LEU A 319 -11.32 -11.57 -6.44
C LEU A 319 -12.84 -11.66 -6.54
N ARG A 320 -13.53 -10.53 -6.46
CA ARG A 320 -14.99 -10.48 -6.48
C ARG A 320 -15.51 -10.45 -7.91
N TYR A 321 -14.97 -9.55 -8.72
CA TYR A 321 -15.37 -9.36 -10.12
C TYR A 321 -14.18 -9.05 -11.01
N VAL A 322 -14.33 -9.41 -12.28
CA VAL A 322 -13.53 -8.88 -13.39
C VAL A 322 -14.47 -8.02 -14.21
N LEU A 323 -14.24 -6.71 -14.25
CA LEU A 323 -15.11 -5.76 -14.93
C LEU A 323 -14.57 -5.43 -16.32
N ALA A 324 -15.24 -5.91 -17.36
CA ALA A 324 -15.01 -5.46 -18.73
C ALA A 324 -15.59 -4.05 -18.91
N THR A 325 -14.72 -3.05 -19.08
CA THR A 325 -15.13 -1.65 -19.30
C THR A 325 -15.51 -1.34 -20.75
N GLY A 326 -15.23 -2.27 -21.67
CA GLY A 326 -15.62 -2.21 -23.07
C GLY A 326 -16.33 -3.48 -23.53
N ASN A 327 -16.68 -3.52 -24.81
CA ASN A 327 -17.47 -4.57 -25.45
C ASN A 327 -16.70 -5.32 -26.55
N LYS A 328 -15.35 -5.30 -26.51
CA LYS A 328 -14.49 -5.83 -27.57
C LYS A 328 -14.04 -7.28 -27.37
N ILE A 329 -14.43 -7.92 -26.25
CA ILE A 329 -14.04 -9.29 -25.93
C ILE A 329 -14.70 -10.25 -26.93
N THR A 330 -13.88 -10.91 -27.75
CA THR A 330 -14.31 -11.92 -28.73
C THR A 330 -13.79 -13.31 -28.41
N THR A 331 -12.78 -13.42 -27.55
CA THR A 331 -12.19 -14.70 -27.14
C THR A 331 -12.21 -14.82 -25.61
N LEU A 332 -12.88 -15.86 -25.11
CA LEU A 332 -12.88 -16.28 -23.71
C LEU A 332 -12.42 -17.73 -23.65
N GLY A 333 -11.27 -17.98 -23.02
CA GLY A 333 -10.74 -19.32 -22.80
C GLY A 333 -11.53 -20.08 -21.75
N ASP A 334 -11.34 -21.39 -21.73
CA ASP A 334 -12.04 -22.25 -20.77
C ASP A 334 -11.55 -22.01 -19.33
N ASN A 335 -12.42 -22.34 -18.36
CA ASN A 335 -12.14 -22.36 -16.94
C ASN A 335 -11.46 -21.09 -16.40
N LEU A 336 -11.84 -19.90 -16.91
CA LEU A 336 -11.24 -18.61 -16.53
C LEU A 336 -11.03 -18.42 -15.03
N PHE A 337 -12.00 -18.87 -14.22
CA PHE A 337 -12.02 -18.70 -12.77
C PHE A 337 -11.72 -19.99 -11.98
N GLY A 338 -11.47 -21.10 -12.66
CA GLY A 338 -11.29 -22.43 -12.07
C GLY A 338 -12.53 -23.32 -12.12
N ASP A 339 -12.33 -24.61 -11.90
CA ASP A 339 -13.37 -25.64 -12.03
C ASP A 339 -14.47 -25.44 -10.97
N GLY A 340 -15.73 -25.44 -11.40
CA GLY A 340 -16.88 -25.26 -10.52
C GLY A 340 -17.08 -23.84 -9.96
N VAL A 341 -16.27 -22.85 -10.39
CA VAL A 341 -16.39 -21.46 -9.96
C VAL A 341 -17.32 -20.70 -10.92
N PRO A 342 -18.42 -20.09 -10.45
CA PRO A 342 -19.25 -19.23 -11.29
C PRO A 342 -18.44 -18.10 -11.92
N SER A 343 -18.80 -17.71 -13.14
CA SER A 343 -18.13 -16.60 -13.81
C SER A 343 -18.18 -15.33 -12.95
N LYS A 344 -17.01 -14.73 -12.71
CA LYS A 344 -16.88 -13.42 -12.06
C LYS A 344 -16.77 -12.28 -13.07
N LEU A 345 -16.85 -12.57 -14.38
CA LEU A 345 -16.79 -11.58 -15.45
C LEU A 345 -18.12 -10.83 -15.54
N ILE A 346 -18.06 -9.51 -15.41
CA ILE A 346 -19.20 -8.60 -15.56
C ILE A 346 -18.85 -7.52 -16.58
N TYR A 347 -19.87 -6.99 -17.26
CA TYR A 347 -19.72 -5.90 -18.22
C TYR A 347 -20.25 -4.60 -17.63
N LYS A 348 -19.54 -3.51 -17.86
CA LYS A 348 -20.03 -2.17 -17.51
C LYS A 348 -21.33 -1.91 -18.30
N LYS A 349 -22.39 -1.58 -17.57
CA LYS A 349 -23.69 -1.24 -18.14
C LYS A 349 -23.65 0.07 -18.91
#